data_AF-R8BTH6-F1
#
_entry.id   AF-R8BTH6-F1
#
_cell.length_a   1.000
_cell.length_b   1.000
_cell.length_c   1.000
_cell.angle_alpha   90.00
_cell.angle_beta   90.00
_cell.angle_gamma   90.00
#
_symmetry.space_group_name_H-M   'P 1'
#
loop_
_entity.id
_entity.type
_entity.pdbx_description
1 polymer ?
#
loop_
_entity_poly.entity_id
_entity_poly.type
_entity_poly.pdbx_seq_one_letter_code
_entity_poly.pdbx_strand_id
1 'polypeptide(L)'
;MGMSGLAVEEEPDDETVDDPRRWLKVVSALEQPRLIYNVAKKHFESDLTGTITLDVSQAVAIPDDSAWFTPGMIVLIDGVYEEEEESVGKGLSGSSGVGGTIGGRFQGFFIGQPPCEKRRATLGVSGPDGGQDHTIGGGFGWIDFLGVGSERACGSRMRKLEHRLLRQPSSPDIPGRGRMVILGELNLDQPRTLQAIKKILSTYAMEPEGSTPMSFVFTGNFTQHAVMARGGSGGSVEYKEYFDSLAAILAEFPTLLTTATFTFVPGDNDGWVSSFSAGAAVPLPRKSVPDLFTSRIRRTFASANSEAGTSAGQGGEAVFTSNPSRISLFGPSHEIVVFRDDISARLRRSAVRLKSTARPQEDENEENRPPTIEDDVAMSGAIPDNGEADDMEIDRPEKKPTAISEVPYDVQASRKLVKTLLDQGYLAPFRQSIRPVHWDYASALHLYPLPTSMVLVDTTAPPFCLTYEGCHVMNPGSVLITGRKSVGRWIEYEIGRVGRVRECVF
;
A
#
# COMPACT_ATOMS: atom_id res chain seq x y z
N MET A 1 -14.85 35.25 36.11
CA MET A 1 -14.02 35.02 37.32
C MET A 1 -14.12 33.51 37.59
N GLY A 2 -13.21 32.64 37.21
CA GLY A 2 -11.75 32.75 37.15
C GLY A 2 -11.17 32.03 38.38
N MET A 3 -11.25 30.69 38.42
CA MET A 3 -10.51 29.87 39.40
C MET A 3 -9.91 28.66 38.66
N SER A 4 -8.70 28.87 38.13
CA SER A 4 -7.80 27.79 37.75
C SER A 4 -7.21 27.22 39.04
N GLY A 5 -7.55 25.98 39.38
CA GLY A 5 -6.92 25.24 40.46
C GLY A 5 -5.52 24.79 40.06
N LEU A 6 -4.56 25.73 40.08
CA LEU A 6 -3.16 25.39 40.28
C LEU A 6 -3.02 25.02 41.76
N ALA A 7 -2.99 23.73 42.07
CA ALA A 7 -2.49 23.27 43.35
C ALA A 7 -0.98 23.56 43.39
N VAL A 8 -0.65 24.77 43.82
CA VAL A 8 0.66 25.05 44.40
C VAL A 8 0.59 24.40 45.77
N GLU A 9 1.19 23.22 45.94
CA GLU A 9 1.54 22.77 47.28
C GLU A 9 2.44 23.87 47.87
N GLU A 10 1.99 24.51 48.95
CA GLU A 10 2.81 25.46 49.69
C GLU A 10 4.14 24.77 50.02
N GLU A 11 5.25 25.31 49.50
CA GLU A 11 6.58 24.82 49.85
C GLU A 11 6.73 24.95 51.37
N PRO A 12 6.99 23.85 52.10
CA PRO A 12 7.17 23.92 53.54
C PRO A 12 8.42 24.76 53.85
N ASP A 13 8.34 25.66 54.82
CA ASP A 13 9.43 26.52 55.28
C ASP A 13 10.77 25.75 55.35
N ASP A 14 11.79 26.28 54.67
CA ASP A 14 13.13 25.70 54.46
C ASP A 14 13.85 25.27 55.76
N GLU A 15 13.38 25.72 56.93
CA GLU A 15 14.00 25.47 58.24
C GLU A 15 13.65 24.09 58.87
N THR A 16 12.82 23.25 58.24
CA THR A 16 12.36 21.97 58.83
C THR A 16 12.57 20.69 57.98
N VAL A 17 13.41 20.75 56.94
CA VAL A 17 13.54 19.64 55.97
C VAL A 17 14.95 19.01 56.00
N ASP A 18 15.17 18.08 56.95
CA ASP A 18 16.46 17.41 57.14
C ASP A 18 16.66 16.10 56.32
N ASP A 19 15.62 15.53 55.72
CA ASP A 19 15.73 14.23 55.00
C ASP A 19 15.74 14.41 53.47
N PRO A 20 16.85 14.12 52.77
CA PRO A 20 16.94 14.18 51.30
C PRO A 20 15.98 13.23 50.59
N ARG A 21 15.40 12.23 51.28
CA ARG A 21 14.36 11.35 50.72
C ARG A 21 13.05 12.07 50.43
N ARG A 22 12.75 13.20 51.09
CA ARG A 22 11.57 14.03 50.77
C ARG A 22 11.61 14.61 49.35
N TRP A 23 12.82 14.81 48.83
CA TRP A 23 13.08 15.31 47.48
C TRP A 23 13.32 14.17 46.46
N LEU A 24 13.29 12.92 46.91
CA LEU A 24 13.44 11.75 46.03
C LEU A 24 12.12 11.47 45.32
N LYS A 25 12.00 11.94 44.09
CA LYS A 25 10.89 11.58 43.19
C LYS A 25 11.34 10.52 42.21
N VAL A 26 10.79 9.31 42.31
CA VAL A 26 10.96 8.28 41.28
C VAL A 26 10.01 8.61 40.14
N VAL A 27 10.57 9.00 39.00
CA VAL A 27 9.79 9.34 37.80
C VAL A 27 9.80 8.14 36.85
N SER A 28 8.64 7.51 36.64
CA SER A 28 8.50 6.42 35.67
C SER A 28 8.69 6.94 34.24
N ALA A 29 9.38 6.18 33.39
CA ALA A 29 9.66 6.57 32.01
C ALA A 29 8.39 6.82 31.17
N LEU A 30 7.27 6.18 31.52
CA LEU A 30 5.97 6.34 30.84
C LEU A 30 5.14 7.52 31.38
N GLU A 31 5.52 8.07 32.54
CA GLU A 31 4.86 9.22 33.17
C GLU A 31 5.60 10.53 32.86
N GLN A 32 6.76 10.46 32.20
CA GLN A 32 7.51 11.63 31.78
C GLN A 32 6.71 12.40 30.70
N PRO A 33 6.53 13.71 30.86
CA PRO A 33 5.83 14.51 29.87
C PRO A 33 6.63 14.52 28.56
N ARG A 34 5.95 14.22 27.45
CA ARG A 34 6.53 14.42 26.12
C ARG A 34 6.53 15.91 25.82
N LEU A 35 7.72 16.45 25.57
CA LEU A 35 7.90 17.87 25.26
C LEU A 35 7.95 18.06 23.75
N ILE A 36 7.08 18.92 23.22
CA ILE A 36 7.10 19.35 21.83
C ILE A 36 7.65 20.77 21.79
N TYR A 37 8.67 21.00 20.95
CA TYR A 37 9.22 22.34 20.76
C TYR A 37 8.29 23.16 19.86
N ASN A 38 7.62 24.15 20.44
CA ASN A 38 6.80 25.08 19.68
C ASN A 38 7.70 26.17 19.07
N VAL A 39 7.93 26.10 17.76
CA VAL A 39 8.81 27.02 17.03
C VAL A 39 8.32 28.47 17.09
N ALA A 40 7.00 28.69 17.09
CA ALA A 40 6.42 30.03 17.12
C ALA A 40 6.60 30.71 18.48
N LYS A 41 6.48 29.95 19.57
CA LYS A 41 6.57 30.44 20.95
C LYS A 41 7.95 30.25 21.60
N LYS A 42 8.89 29.56 20.94
CA LYS A 42 10.26 29.25 21.41
C LYS A 42 10.34 28.61 22.79
N HIS A 43 9.34 27.82 23.15
CA HIS A 43 9.27 27.08 24.42
C HIS A 43 8.86 25.62 24.15
N PHE A 44 9.20 24.75 25.10
CA PHE A 44 8.72 23.38 25.12
C PHE A 44 7.34 23.36 25.77
N GLU A 45 6.33 22.95 25.01
CA GLU A 45 4.99 22.66 25.53
C GLU A 45 4.93 21.17 25.85
N SER A 46 4.30 20.81 26.97
CA SER A 46 3.86 19.42 27.18
C SER A 46 2.86 19.07 26.08
N ASP A 47 3.04 17.91 25.45
CA ASP A 47 2.18 17.39 24.41
C ASP A 47 0.70 17.60 24.77
N LEU A 48 -0.02 18.40 23.96
CA LEU A 48 -1.43 18.74 24.15
C LEU A 48 -2.36 17.66 23.61
N THR A 49 -1.84 16.54 23.11
CA THR A 49 -2.68 15.44 22.59
C THR A 49 -3.31 14.67 23.74
N GLY A 50 -4.41 15.20 24.26
CA GLY A 50 -5.35 14.41 25.06
C GLY A 50 -5.94 13.29 24.22
N THR A 51 -6.20 12.15 24.84
CA THR A 51 -6.99 11.09 24.20
C THR A 51 -8.47 11.33 24.48
N ILE A 52 -9.34 11.11 23.51
CA ILE A 52 -10.79 11.28 23.66
C ILE A 52 -11.46 9.98 23.22
N THR A 53 -12.51 9.56 23.93
CA THR A 53 -13.30 8.40 23.50
C THR A 53 -14.16 8.79 22.31
N LEU A 54 -14.07 8.02 21.23
CA LEU A 54 -14.77 8.28 19.98
C LEU A 54 -15.91 7.29 19.80
N ASP A 55 -17.13 7.81 19.63
CA ASP A 55 -18.25 7.02 19.15
C ASP A 55 -18.50 7.26 17.66
N VAL A 56 -18.47 6.16 16.92
CA VAL A 56 -18.57 6.09 15.45
C VAL A 56 -19.89 5.44 15.02
N SER A 57 -20.80 5.14 15.96
CA SER A 57 -22.05 4.41 15.73
C SER A 57 -23.01 5.10 14.74
N GLN A 58 -22.89 6.42 14.57
CA GLN A 58 -23.68 7.23 13.64
C GLN A 58 -22.85 7.83 12.51
N ALA A 59 -21.54 7.56 12.44
CA ALA A 59 -20.67 8.21 11.48
C ALA A 59 -20.86 7.66 10.06
N VAL A 60 -20.86 8.57 9.10
CA VAL A 60 -20.90 8.29 7.66
C VAL A 60 -19.58 8.73 7.02
N ALA A 61 -19.08 7.93 6.06
CA ALA A 61 -17.86 8.26 5.34
C ALA A 61 -18.13 9.29 4.24
N ILE A 62 -17.32 10.34 4.15
CA ILE A 62 -17.37 11.29 3.03
C ILE A 62 -16.09 11.13 2.19
N PRO A 63 -16.19 10.86 0.87
CA PRO A 63 -17.33 10.36 0.10
C PRO A 63 -17.73 8.91 0.42
N ASP A 64 -19.01 8.58 0.20
CA ASP A 64 -19.61 7.26 0.49
C ASP A 64 -18.79 6.10 -0.11
N ASP A 65 -18.49 5.12 0.73
CA ASP A 65 -17.72 3.88 0.46
C ASP A 65 -16.38 4.05 -0.30
N SER A 66 -15.82 5.26 -0.30
CA SER A 66 -14.67 5.57 -1.17
C SER A 66 -13.30 5.17 -0.61
N ALA A 67 -13.18 4.89 0.69
CA ALA A 67 -11.92 4.56 1.35
C ALA A 67 -12.11 3.51 2.46
N TRP A 68 -11.02 2.85 2.86
CA TRP A 68 -10.98 2.00 4.05
C TRP A 68 -10.43 2.76 5.24
N PHE A 69 -11.09 2.62 6.38
CA PHE A 69 -10.68 3.22 7.65
C PHE A 69 -10.19 2.11 8.57
N THR A 70 -8.94 2.21 9.02
CA THR A 70 -8.36 1.24 9.95
C THR A 70 -7.67 1.92 11.12
N PRO A 71 -7.62 1.27 12.30
CA PRO A 71 -6.89 1.82 13.43
C PRO A 71 -5.41 2.06 13.09
N GLY A 72 -4.92 3.27 13.34
CA GLY A 72 -3.56 3.72 12.99
C GLY A 72 -3.51 4.71 11.81
N MET A 73 -4.63 4.93 11.13
CA MET A 73 -4.77 5.98 10.13
C MET A 73 -5.01 7.35 10.75
N ILE A 74 -4.59 8.40 10.05
CA ILE A 74 -4.95 9.78 10.36
C ILE A 74 -6.26 10.08 9.62
N VAL A 75 -7.27 10.50 10.37
CA VAL A 75 -8.62 10.78 9.85
C VAL A 75 -9.10 12.13 10.35
N LEU A 76 -9.97 12.76 9.56
CA LEU A 76 -10.71 13.96 9.95
C LEU A 76 -12.10 13.52 10.36
N ILE A 77 -12.51 13.87 11.57
CA ILE A 77 -13.84 13.56 12.09
C ILE A 77 -14.52 14.85 12.45
N ASP A 78 -15.71 15.05 11.87
CA ASP A 78 -16.62 16.12 12.25
C ASP A 78 -17.72 15.55 13.15
N GLY A 79 -18.03 16.26 14.23
CA GLY A 79 -18.83 15.72 15.31
C GLY A 79 -19.03 16.68 16.47
N VAL A 80 -19.79 16.22 17.46
CA VAL A 80 -20.08 16.96 18.68
C VAL A 80 -19.39 16.28 19.85
N TYR A 81 -18.73 17.07 20.68
CA TYR A 81 -18.18 16.62 21.95
C TYR A 81 -19.25 16.71 23.04
N GLU A 82 -19.53 15.59 23.69
CA GLU A 82 -20.41 15.50 24.85
C GLU A 82 -19.53 15.28 26.09
N GLU A 83 -19.53 16.26 26.98
CA GLU A 83 -18.84 16.16 28.28
C GLU A 83 -19.75 15.35 29.22
N GLU A 84 -19.28 14.20 29.68
CA GLU A 84 -19.99 13.45 30.73
C GLU A 84 -19.72 14.15 32.07
N GLU A 85 -20.69 14.95 32.56
CA GLU A 85 -20.69 15.42 33.93
C GLU A 85 -20.90 14.21 34.88
N GLU A 86 -19.90 13.99 35.74
CA GLU A 86 -19.83 13.01 36.84
C GLU A 86 -19.48 11.55 36.50
N SER A 87 -18.24 11.19 36.84
CA SER A 87 -18.05 10.09 37.80
C SER A 87 -17.27 10.60 39.02
N VAL A 88 -18.01 11.14 39.98
CA VAL A 88 -17.58 11.17 41.37
C VAL A 88 -17.18 9.73 41.74
N GLY A 89 -15.88 9.48 41.93
CA GLY A 89 -15.40 8.28 42.61
C GLY A 89 -14.70 7.19 41.79
N LYS A 90 -14.18 7.46 40.59
CA LYS A 90 -13.11 6.60 40.03
C LYS A 90 -11.77 7.32 40.13
N GLY A 91 -11.04 6.96 41.18
CA GLY A 91 -9.68 7.41 41.43
C GLY A 91 -8.75 7.19 40.23
N LEU A 92 -7.59 7.84 40.32
CA LEU A 92 -6.47 7.97 39.38
C LEU A 92 -5.82 6.64 38.91
N SER A 93 -6.60 5.57 38.71
CA SER A 93 -6.13 4.21 38.44
C SER A 93 -6.78 3.59 37.18
N GLY A 94 -7.33 4.41 36.28
CA GLY A 94 -8.04 3.95 35.08
C GLY A 94 -7.47 4.46 33.74
N SER A 95 -6.26 5.04 33.71
CA SER A 95 -5.68 5.63 32.50
C SER A 95 -5.30 4.56 31.46
N SER A 96 -6.26 4.20 30.62
CA SER A 96 -5.99 3.49 29.36
C SER A 96 -5.48 4.50 28.33
N GLY A 97 -4.20 4.87 28.40
CA GLY A 97 -3.54 5.69 27.37
C GLY A 97 -2.47 6.65 27.88
N VAL A 98 -1.49 6.93 27.03
CA VAL A 98 -0.49 7.99 27.25
C VAL A 98 -1.19 9.33 27.03
N GLY A 99 -1.21 10.20 28.05
CA GLY A 99 -1.78 11.56 27.97
C GLY A 99 -3.09 11.80 28.75
N GLY A 100 -3.69 10.75 29.33
CA GLY A 100 -4.99 10.85 29.98
C GLY A 100 -6.15 10.96 28.98
N THR A 101 -7.26 10.31 29.29
CA THR A 101 -8.51 10.48 28.56
C THR A 101 -9.23 11.70 29.12
N ILE A 102 -9.50 12.70 28.29
CA ILE A 102 -10.39 13.81 28.67
C ILE A 102 -11.78 13.18 28.93
N GLY A 103 -12.40 13.50 30.07
CA GLY A 103 -13.71 12.97 30.43
C GLY A 103 -14.77 13.47 29.46
N GLY A 104 -15.37 12.55 28.68
CA GLY A 104 -16.36 12.85 27.65
C GLY A 104 -16.25 11.92 26.44
N ARG A 105 -17.29 11.96 25.59
CA ARG A 105 -17.43 11.16 24.38
C ARG A 105 -17.58 12.09 23.18
N PHE A 106 -16.73 11.92 22.18
CA PHE A 106 -16.87 12.61 20.89
C PHE A 106 -17.74 11.76 19.96
N GLN A 107 -18.91 12.27 19.60
CA GLN A 107 -19.81 11.62 18.66
C GLN A 107 -19.52 12.11 17.24
N GLY A 108 -18.92 11.25 16.43
CA GLY A 108 -18.61 11.55 15.03
C GLY A 108 -19.82 11.38 14.13
N PHE A 109 -20.13 12.39 13.32
CA PHE A 109 -21.14 12.33 12.26
C PHE A 109 -20.51 12.02 10.90
N PHE A 110 -19.36 12.62 10.62
CA PHE A 110 -18.67 12.44 9.35
C PHE A 110 -17.22 12.06 9.56
N ILE A 111 -16.74 11.11 8.77
CA ILE A 111 -15.35 10.69 8.76
C ILE A 111 -14.78 10.76 7.34
N GLY A 112 -13.61 11.38 7.22
CA GLY A 112 -12.89 11.55 5.97
C GLY A 112 -11.40 11.31 6.14
N GLN A 113 -10.72 10.98 5.05
CA GLN A 113 -9.25 10.97 5.01
C GLN A 113 -8.74 12.36 4.63
N PRO A 114 -7.57 12.79 5.15
CA PRO A 114 -6.93 14.00 4.67
C PRO A 114 -6.64 13.86 3.17
N PRO A 115 -6.96 14.86 2.33
CA PRO A 115 -6.72 14.77 0.89
C PRO A 115 -5.21 14.77 0.59
N CYS A 116 -4.78 13.94 -0.36
CA CYS A 116 -3.38 13.95 -0.78
C CYS A 116 -3.03 15.20 -1.62
N GLU A 117 -1.83 15.74 -1.41
CA GLU A 117 -1.31 16.85 -2.22
C GLU A 117 -0.70 16.34 -3.53
N LYS A 118 -1.01 16.98 -4.66
CA LYS A 118 -0.41 16.67 -5.97
C LYS A 118 1.11 16.88 -5.94
N ARG A 119 1.89 15.94 -6.49
CA ARG A 119 3.37 16.03 -6.62
C ARG A 119 3.84 17.38 -7.18
N ARG A 120 3.16 17.91 -8.20
CA ARG A 120 3.51 19.20 -8.84
C ARG A 120 3.39 20.40 -7.90
N ALA A 121 2.41 20.37 -6.99
CA ALA A 121 2.21 21.41 -5.97
C ALA A 121 3.32 21.32 -4.93
N THR A 122 3.59 20.12 -4.42
CA THR A 122 4.67 19.87 -3.45
C THR A 122 6.04 20.30 -3.97
N LEU A 123 6.35 20.01 -5.24
CA LEU A 123 7.62 20.42 -5.87
C LEU A 123 7.65 21.89 -6.32
N GLY A 124 6.51 22.59 -6.27
CA GLY A 124 6.38 23.98 -6.69
C GLY A 124 6.66 24.21 -8.19
N VAL A 125 6.30 23.23 -9.04
CA VAL A 125 6.41 23.32 -10.50
C VAL A 125 5.08 23.81 -11.06
N SER A 126 4.86 25.13 -11.03
CA SER A 126 3.74 25.75 -11.75
C SER A 126 4.03 25.75 -13.27
N GLY A 127 3.02 25.40 -14.07
CA GLY A 127 3.11 25.39 -15.54
C GLY A 127 3.26 26.79 -16.16
N PRO A 128 3.40 26.88 -17.50
CA PRO A 128 3.52 28.15 -18.24
C PRO A 128 2.26 29.03 -18.17
N ASP A 129 1.10 28.48 -17.80
CA ASP A 129 -0.12 29.26 -17.51
C ASP A 129 -0.05 29.82 -16.09
N GLY A 130 0.88 30.76 -15.91
CA GLY A 130 1.05 31.55 -14.70
C GLY A 130 -0.16 32.45 -14.48
N GLY A 131 -1.19 31.93 -13.83
CA GLY A 131 -2.14 32.75 -13.10
C GLY A 131 -1.38 33.61 -12.09
N GLN A 132 -1.76 34.88 -11.99
CA GLN A 132 -1.13 35.94 -11.19
C GLN A 132 -1.06 35.71 -9.67
N ASP A 133 -1.33 34.51 -9.17
CA ASP A 133 -1.00 34.13 -7.79
C ASP A 133 0.44 33.62 -7.73
N HIS A 134 1.37 34.57 -7.83
CA HIS A 134 2.70 34.41 -7.25
C HIS A 134 2.55 34.41 -5.72
N THR A 135 2.01 33.33 -5.15
CA THR A 135 2.37 32.98 -3.77
C THR A 135 3.83 32.57 -3.80
N ILE A 136 4.70 33.53 -3.49
CA ILE A 136 6.04 33.29 -2.97
C ILE A 136 5.85 32.50 -1.67
N GLY A 137 5.71 31.17 -1.76
CA GLY A 137 5.51 30.32 -0.60
C GLY A 137 4.88 28.98 -0.95
N GLY A 138 5.57 27.88 -0.65
CA GLY A 138 4.91 26.59 -0.41
C GLY A 138 5.54 25.34 -1.03
N GLY A 139 6.37 25.44 -2.07
CA GLY A 139 6.94 24.25 -2.73
C GLY A 139 8.34 23.86 -2.23
N PHE A 140 8.56 22.60 -1.89
CA PHE A 140 9.85 22.01 -1.49
C PHE A 140 10.80 21.73 -2.67
N GLY A 141 10.73 22.50 -3.74
CA GLY A 141 11.44 22.21 -5.00
C GLY A 141 12.98 22.25 -4.93
N TRP A 142 13.55 22.81 -3.86
CA TRP A 142 15.00 22.78 -3.60
C TRP A 142 15.44 21.60 -2.73
N ILE A 143 14.51 20.94 -2.04
CA ILE A 143 14.80 19.79 -1.20
C ILE A 143 15.00 18.57 -2.08
N ASP A 144 16.04 17.82 -1.77
CA ASP A 144 16.28 16.51 -2.35
C ASP A 144 15.74 15.44 -1.40
N PHE A 145 14.55 14.93 -1.69
CA PHE A 145 13.89 13.90 -0.88
C PHE A 145 14.51 12.51 -1.04
N LEU A 146 15.23 12.25 -2.13
CA LEU A 146 15.75 10.93 -2.51
C LEU A 146 17.28 10.84 -2.50
N GLY A 147 17.98 11.97 -2.49
CA GLY A 147 19.43 12.03 -2.66
C GLY A 147 19.88 11.98 -4.13
N VAL A 148 18.98 12.23 -5.08
CA VAL A 148 19.25 12.14 -6.55
C VAL A 148 19.23 13.51 -7.25
N GLY A 149 19.20 14.58 -6.48
CA GLY A 149 19.10 15.96 -6.93
C GLY A 149 17.69 16.53 -6.82
N SER A 150 17.60 17.83 -6.56
CA SER A 150 16.33 18.54 -6.42
C SER A 150 15.74 18.96 -7.75
N GLU A 151 14.42 19.12 -7.78
CA GLU A 151 13.67 19.46 -8.98
C GLU A 151 14.10 20.81 -9.58
N ARG A 152 14.35 21.82 -8.74
CA ARG A 152 14.81 23.14 -9.19
C ARG A 152 16.26 23.13 -9.69
N ALA A 153 17.12 22.29 -9.14
CA ALA A 153 18.53 22.24 -9.53
C ALA A 153 18.76 21.43 -10.81
N CYS A 154 18.17 20.23 -10.90
CA CYS A 154 18.47 19.29 -11.98
C CYS A 154 17.27 18.97 -12.88
N GLY A 155 16.04 19.28 -12.47
CA GLY A 155 14.83 18.86 -13.19
C GLY A 155 14.78 19.32 -14.65
N SER A 156 15.13 20.57 -14.95
CA SER A 156 15.12 21.08 -16.34
C SER A 156 16.15 20.39 -17.24
N ARG A 157 17.34 20.07 -16.70
CA ARG A 157 18.39 19.32 -17.41
C ARG A 157 17.95 17.88 -17.65
N MET A 158 17.35 17.25 -16.64
CA MET A 158 16.91 15.86 -16.71
C MET A 158 15.73 15.69 -17.67
N ARG A 159 14.74 16.60 -17.69
CA ARG A 159 13.64 16.57 -18.66
C ARG A 159 14.12 16.74 -20.10
N LYS A 160 15.13 17.60 -20.34
CA LYS A 160 15.77 17.71 -21.68
C LYS A 160 16.47 16.41 -22.08
N LEU A 161 17.13 15.76 -21.12
CA LEU A 161 17.83 14.50 -21.33
C LEU A 161 16.85 13.35 -21.60
N GLU A 162 15.75 13.31 -20.85
CA GLU A 162 14.62 12.41 -21.03
C GLU A 162 14.04 12.55 -22.44
N HIS A 163 13.65 13.76 -22.87
CA HIS A 163 13.12 13.98 -24.21
C HIS A 163 14.09 13.58 -25.33
N ARG A 164 15.40 13.70 -25.08
CA ARG A 164 16.44 13.30 -26.03
C ARG A 164 16.62 11.77 -26.10
N LEU A 165 16.58 11.09 -24.96
CA LEU A 165 16.91 9.66 -24.84
C LEU A 165 15.70 8.73 -24.96
N LEU A 166 14.52 9.17 -24.51
CA LEU A 166 13.24 8.48 -24.70
C LEU A 166 12.51 8.92 -25.98
N ARG A 167 13.22 9.52 -26.95
CA ARG A 167 12.65 10.01 -28.21
C ARG A 167 11.80 8.90 -28.85
N GLN A 168 10.53 9.23 -29.11
CA GLN A 168 9.53 8.34 -29.70
C GLN A 168 10.09 7.64 -30.95
N PRO A 169 9.83 6.33 -31.13
CA PRO A 169 10.01 5.69 -32.42
C PRO A 169 9.14 6.41 -33.46
N SER A 170 9.65 6.50 -34.69
CA SER A 170 9.05 7.18 -35.85
C SER A 170 7.73 6.57 -36.33
N SER A 171 7.24 5.51 -35.70
CA SER A 171 5.98 4.82 -36.01
C SER A 171 5.23 4.41 -34.74
N PRO A 172 3.90 4.46 -34.72
CA PRO A 172 3.07 4.08 -33.56
C PRO A 172 3.09 2.57 -33.23
N ASP A 173 3.60 1.73 -34.13
CA ASP A 173 3.56 0.26 -34.00
C ASP A 173 4.80 -0.34 -33.31
N ILE A 174 5.90 0.42 -33.20
CA ILE A 174 7.12 -0.05 -32.51
C ILE A 174 7.12 0.53 -31.09
N PRO A 175 7.09 -0.30 -30.04
CA PRO A 175 7.18 0.20 -28.69
C PRO A 175 8.53 0.87 -28.42
N GLY A 176 8.52 1.99 -27.70
CA GLY A 176 9.76 2.66 -27.30
C GLY A 176 10.57 1.87 -26.28
N ARG A 177 11.87 2.18 -26.16
CA ARG A 177 12.78 1.60 -25.15
C ARG A 177 12.41 1.97 -23.71
N GLY A 178 11.60 3.03 -23.52
CA GLY A 178 11.15 3.54 -22.21
C GLY A 178 10.09 2.67 -21.53
N ARG A 179 10.25 1.35 -21.57
CA ARG A 179 9.32 0.39 -20.97
C ARG A 179 9.95 -0.33 -19.79
N MET A 180 9.13 -0.56 -18.78
CA MET A 180 9.44 -1.36 -17.60
C MET A 180 8.47 -2.52 -17.52
N VAL A 181 9.00 -3.73 -17.35
CA VAL A 181 8.20 -4.94 -17.21
C VAL A 181 8.16 -5.31 -15.74
N ILE A 182 6.98 -5.42 -15.17
CA ILE A 182 6.77 -5.64 -13.74
C ILE A 182 6.06 -6.96 -13.54
N LEU A 183 6.71 -7.87 -12.82
CA LEU A 183 6.18 -9.17 -12.48
C LEU A 183 5.90 -9.22 -10.97
N GLY A 184 4.65 -9.54 -10.66
CA GLY A 184 4.15 -9.62 -9.29
C GLY A 184 4.17 -11.04 -8.75
N GLU A 185 4.72 -11.24 -7.55
CA GLU A 185 4.80 -12.53 -6.87
C GLU A 185 5.28 -13.71 -7.74
N LEU A 186 6.61 -13.88 -7.73
CA LEU A 186 7.31 -14.90 -8.50
C LEU A 186 7.63 -16.13 -7.65
N ASN A 187 6.67 -17.04 -7.49
CA ASN A 187 6.93 -18.29 -6.75
C ASN A 187 7.83 -19.24 -7.56
N LEU A 188 9.14 -19.27 -7.27
CA LEU A 188 10.17 -20.03 -8.00
C LEU A 188 10.18 -21.53 -7.68
N ASP A 189 9.53 -21.93 -6.59
CA ASP A 189 9.27 -23.32 -6.21
C ASP A 189 8.35 -24.03 -7.22
N GLN A 190 7.46 -23.28 -7.87
CA GLN A 190 6.60 -23.82 -8.91
C GLN A 190 7.29 -23.82 -10.27
N PRO A 191 7.47 -24.99 -10.91
CA PRO A 191 8.10 -25.07 -12.25
C PRO A 191 7.27 -24.32 -13.32
N ARG A 192 5.97 -24.12 -13.08
CA ARG A 192 5.09 -23.34 -13.96
C ARG A 192 5.49 -21.86 -14.00
N THR A 193 5.90 -21.27 -12.88
CA THR A 193 6.37 -19.88 -12.84
C THR A 193 7.61 -19.72 -13.69
N LEU A 194 8.55 -20.67 -13.60
CA LEU A 194 9.76 -20.68 -14.42
C LEU A 194 9.45 -20.77 -15.93
N GLN A 195 8.48 -21.61 -16.32
CA GLN A 195 7.99 -21.68 -17.70
C GLN A 195 7.35 -20.36 -18.16
N ALA A 196 6.53 -19.73 -17.30
CA ALA A 196 5.93 -18.43 -17.58
C ALA A 196 7.00 -17.35 -17.79
N ILE A 197 7.99 -17.26 -16.90
CA ILE A 197 9.11 -16.31 -17.02
C ILE A 197 9.87 -16.55 -18.33
N LYS A 198 10.22 -17.81 -18.64
CA LYS A 198 10.90 -18.15 -19.89
C LYS A 198 10.11 -17.70 -21.11
N LYS A 199 8.78 -17.89 -21.10
CA LYS A 199 7.90 -17.43 -22.19
C LYS A 199 7.86 -15.91 -22.29
N ILE A 200 7.69 -15.20 -21.17
CA ILE A 200 7.68 -13.72 -21.12
C ILE A 200 9.02 -13.16 -21.64
N LEU A 201 10.14 -13.69 -21.17
CA LEU A 201 11.47 -13.29 -21.65
C LEU A 201 11.65 -13.61 -23.14
N SER A 202 11.15 -14.75 -23.62
CA SER A 202 11.21 -15.07 -25.06
C SER A 202 10.43 -14.08 -25.91
N THR A 203 9.27 -13.58 -25.43
CA THR A 203 8.50 -12.55 -26.13
C THR A 203 9.29 -11.26 -26.29
N TYR A 204 9.99 -10.82 -25.25
CA TYR A 204 10.83 -9.62 -25.30
C TYR A 204 12.15 -9.83 -26.04
N ALA A 205 12.70 -11.05 -26.04
CA ALA A 205 13.90 -11.38 -26.81
C ALA A 205 13.63 -11.46 -28.33
N MET A 206 12.38 -11.70 -28.75
CA MET A 206 11.97 -11.67 -30.16
C MET A 206 11.76 -10.24 -30.70
N GLU A 207 11.67 -9.23 -29.83
CA GLU A 207 11.51 -7.85 -30.26
C GLU A 207 12.83 -7.29 -30.88
N PRO A 208 12.76 -6.39 -31.88
CA PRO A 208 13.94 -5.82 -32.51
C PRO A 208 14.88 -5.09 -31.53
N GLU A 209 16.19 -5.13 -31.81
CA GLU A 209 17.21 -4.41 -31.06
C GLU A 209 16.88 -2.90 -30.98
N GLY A 210 16.73 -2.39 -29.77
CA GLY A 210 16.36 -1.00 -29.49
C GLY A 210 14.91 -0.79 -29.02
N SER A 211 14.05 -1.79 -29.17
CA SER A 211 12.70 -1.79 -28.57
C SER A 211 12.65 -2.54 -27.23
N THR A 212 13.69 -3.29 -26.86
CA THR A 212 13.72 -4.06 -25.61
C THR A 212 13.45 -3.19 -24.38
N PRO A 213 12.74 -3.71 -23.37
CA PRO A 213 12.44 -2.98 -22.15
C PRO A 213 13.73 -2.62 -21.40
N MET A 214 13.75 -1.43 -20.80
CA MET A 214 14.90 -0.92 -20.06
C MET A 214 15.08 -1.64 -18.72
N SER A 215 14.00 -2.05 -18.07
CA SER A 215 14.06 -2.66 -16.75
C SER A 215 13.00 -3.74 -16.54
N PHE A 216 13.40 -4.80 -15.85
CA PHE A 216 12.53 -5.85 -15.35
C PHE A 216 12.47 -5.76 -13.83
N VAL A 217 11.28 -5.64 -13.25
CA VAL A 217 11.07 -5.62 -11.80
C VAL A 217 10.44 -6.94 -11.39
N PHE A 218 11.21 -7.75 -10.70
CA PHE A 218 10.83 -9.05 -10.18
C PHE A 218 10.52 -8.88 -8.70
N THR A 219 9.27 -9.08 -8.32
CA THR A 219 8.84 -8.95 -6.92
C THR A 219 8.51 -10.30 -6.31
N GLY A 220 8.89 -10.47 -5.05
CA GLY A 220 8.54 -11.63 -4.24
C GLY A 220 7.03 -11.71 -3.97
N ASN A 221 6.53 -12.77 -3.35
CA ASN A 221 7.28 -13.82 -2.67
C ASN A 221 8.00 -14.77 -3.65
N PHE A 222 9.27 -15.09 -3.38
CA PHE A 222 10.03 -16.03 -4.23
C PHE A 222 9.71 -17.50 -3.97
N THR A 223 9.04 -17.79 -2.86
CA THR A 223 8.59 -19.14 -2.46
C THR A 223 7.15 -19.05 -1.96
N GLN A 224 6.33 -20.10 -2.18
CA GLN A 224 4.95 -20.10 -1.70
C GLN A 224 4.88 -20.28 -0.19
N HIS A 225 5.70 -21.18 0.33
CA HIS A 225 5.75 -21.49 1.75
C HIS A 225 6.93 -20.77 2.40
N ALA A 226 6.66 -20.14 3.54
CA ALA A 226 7.67 -19.56 4.41
C ALA A 226 8.74 -20.61 4.76
N VAL A 227 10.02 -20.29 4.54
CA VAL A 227 11.13 -21.09 5.04
C VAL A 227 11.09 -21.06 6.57
N MET A 228 10.74 -22.20 7.17
CA MET A 228 10.69 -22.36 8.63
C MET A 228 11.99 -22.99 9.13
N ALA A 229 12.51 -22.47 10.25
CA ALA A 229 13.74 -22.98 10.86
C ALA A 229 13.61 -24.40 11.48
N ARG A 230 12.41 -25.00 11.48
CA ARG A 230 12.15 -26.35 12.01
C ARG A 230 11.55 -27.27 10.95
N GLY A 231 12.43 -28.06 10.33
CA GLY A 231 12.20 -29.38 9.72
C GLY A 231 11.02 -29.57 8.75
N GLY A 232 11.31 -29.84 7.48
CA GLY A 232 10.36 -30.55 6.60
C GLY A 232 10.56 -30.34 5.10
N SER A 233 10.67 -29.10 4.65
CA SER A 233 10.93 -28.72 3.25
C SER A 233 11.11 -27.20 3.19
N GLY A 234 11.87 -26.69 2.23
CA GLY A 234 12.09 -25.26 2.03
C GLY A 234 13.32 -24.72 2.77
N GLY A 235 14.37 -25.53 2.95
CA GLY A 235 15.62 -25.08 3.56
C GLY A 235 16.35 -23.99 2.74
N SER A 236 17.40 -23.41 3.32
CA SER A 236 18.26 -22.44 2.61
C SER A 236 18.92 -23.02 1.35
N VAL A 237 19.11 -24.35 1.29
CA VAL A 237 19.64 -25.06 0.12
C VAL A 237 18.63 -25.05 -1.03
N GLU A 238 17.38 -25.47 -0.78
CA GLU A 238 16.31 -25.44 -1.79
C GLU A 238 16.06 -24.02 -2.30
N TYR A 239 16.04 -23.04 -1.39
CA TYR A 239 15.95 -21.62 -1.77
C TYR A 239 17.07 -21.23 -2.75
N LYS A 240 18.31 -21.63 -2.47
CA LYS A 240 19.44 -21.40 -3.37
C LYS A 240 19.26 -22.10 -4.73
N GLU A 241 18.76 -23.33 -4.74
CA GLU A 241 18.50 -24.10 -5.96
C GLU A 241 17.43 -23.43 -6.85
N TYR A 242 16.42 -22.79 -6.25
CA TYR A 242 15.43 -22.00 -7.00
C TYR A 242 16.05 -20.78 -7.69
N PHE A 243 16.93 -20.04 -7.01
CA PHE A 243 17.67 -18.93 -7.63
C PHE A 243 18.68 -19.43 -8.67
N ASP A 244 19.30 -20.59 -8.47
CA ASP A 244 20.18 -21.21 -9.44
C ASP A 244 19.42 -21.64 -10.71
N SER A 245 18.19 -22.14 -10.55
CA SER A 245 17.29 -22.50 -11.65
C SER A 245 16.84 -21.27 -12.44
N LEU A 246 16.52 -20.17 -11.75
CA LEU A 246 16.22 -18.89 -12.38
C LEU A 246 17.44 -18.35 -13.15
N ALA A 247 18.64 -18.45 -12.58
CA ALA A 247 19.88 -18.06 -13.24
C ALA A 247 20.11 -18.83 -14.54
N ALA A 248 19.80 -20.14 -14.57
CA ALA A 248 19.90 -20.96 -15.76
C ALA A 248 18.97 -20.48 -16.89
N ILE A 249 17.73 -20.09 -16.56
CA ILE A 249 16.78 -19.54 -17.54
C ILE A 249 17.25 -18.17 -18.04
N LEU A 250 17.73 -17.30 -17.15
CA LEU A 250 18.26 -15.99 -17.53
C LEU A 250 19.47 -16.12 -18.48
N ALA A 251 20.32 -17.12 -18.28
CA ALA A 251 21.48 -17.39 -19.15
C ALA A 251 21.10 -17.74 -20.60
N GLU A 252 19.86 -18.19 -20.85
CA GLU A 252 19.38 -18.43 -22.22
C GLU A 252 19.13 -17.14 -23.02
N PHE A 253 19.06 -15.97 -22.36
CA PHE A 253 18.70 -14.69 -22.98
C PHE A 253 19.76 -13.58 -22.79
N PRO A 254 21.00 -13.76 -23.31
CA PRO A 254 22.09 -12.82 -23.08
C PRO A 254 21.82 -11.40 -23.60
N THR A 255 21.03 -11.25 -24.67
CA THR A 255 20.64 -9.94 -25.23
C THR A 255 19.82 -9.08 -24.25
N LEU A 256 18.98 -9.70 -23.43
CA LEU A 256 18.21 -9.01 -22.40
C LEU A 256 19.09 -8.67 -21.19
N LEU A 257 20.03 -9.55 -20.82
CA LEU A 257 20.94 -9.34 -19.69
C LEU A 257 21.91 -8.18 -19.93
N THR A 258 22.28 -7.91 -21.18
CA THR A 258 23.20 -6.81 -21.52
C THR A 258 22.48 -5.47 -21.70
N THR A 259 21.19 -5.48 -22.05
CA THR A 259 20.45 -4.25 -22.38
C THR A 259 19.52 -3.75 -21.27
N ALA A 260 19.09 -4.64 -20.35
CA ALA A 260 18.09 -4.34 -19.33
C ALA A 260 18.62 -4.52 -17.90
N THR A 261 18.08 -3.71 -16.98
CA THR A 261 18.37 -3.80 -15.54
C THR A 261 17.27 -4.59 -14.83
N PHE A 262 17.66 -5.67 -14.13
CA PHE A 262 16.76 -6.53 -13.39
C PHE A 262 16.77 -6.16 -11.91
N THR A 263 15.63 -5.72 -11.38
CA THR A 263 15.48 -5.34 -9.97
C THR A 263 14.68 -6.40 -9.24
N PHE A 264 15.22 -6.92 -8.14
CA PHE A 264 14.61 -7.96 -7.33
C PHE A 264 14.18 -7.37 -5.98
N VAL A 265 12.87 -7.41 -5.70
CA VAL A 265 12.27 -6.90 -4.46
C VAL A 265 11.78 -8.08 -3.60
N PRO A 266 12.21 -8.20 -2.34
CA PRO A 266 11.86 -9.34 -1.50
C PRO A 266 10.43 -9.29 -0.95
N GLY A 267 9.85 -10.47 -0.74
CA GLY A 267 8.53 -10.71 -0.18
C GLY A 267 8.53 -11.07 1.31
N ASP A 268 7.37 -11.45 1.87
CA ASP A 268 7.18 -11.81 3.28
C ASP A 268 7.66 -13.24 3.55
N ASN A 269 7.52 -14.13 2.56
CA ASN A 269 7.87 -15.56 2.67
C ASN A 269 9.34 -15.87 2.31
N ASP A 270 10.16 -14.85 2.03
CA ASP A 270 11.54 -15.06 1.64
C ASP A 270 12.42 -15.52 2.81
N GLY A 271 13.38 -16.40 2.51
CA GLY A 271 13.89 -17.34 3.51
C GLY A 271 14.52 -16.75 4.77
N TRP A 272 15.20 -15.61 4.69
CA TRP A 272 15.83 -14.99 5.88
C TRP A 272 14.84 -14.19 6.73
N VAL A 273 13.73 -13.74 6.13
CA VAL A 273 12.68 -12.98 6.81
C VAL A 273 11.66 -13.92 7.44
N SER A 274 11.28 -14.95 6.69
CA SER A 274 10.31 -15.96 7.10
C SER A 274 10.83 -16.84 8.23
N SER A 275 12.16 -17.05 8.33
CA SER A 275 12.78 -17.86 9.39
C SER A 275 12.49 -17.34 10.80
N PHE A 276 12.29 -16.02 10.96
CA PHE A 276 11.97 -15.39 12.26
C PHE A 276 10.47 -15.25 12.50
N SER A 277 9.69 -15.10 11.43
CA SER A 277 8.28 -14.72 11.50
C SER A 277 7.32 -15.86 11.18
N ALA A 278 7.83 -17.02 10.74
CA ALA A 278 7.04 -18.16 10.27
C ALA A 278 5.95 -17.76 9.23
N GLY A 279 6.24 -16.74 8.41
CA GLY A 279 5.28 -16.22 7.41
C GLY A 279 4.29 -15.17 7.94
N ALA A 280 4.46 -14.70 9.18
CA ALA A 280 3.68 -13.58 9.71
C ALA A 280 4.20 -12.21 9.21
N ALA A 281 3.48 -11.14 9.54
CA ALA A 281 3.84 -9.79 9.13
C ALA A 281 5.17 -9.34 9.76
N VAL A 282 6.19 -9.18 8.92
CA VAL A 282 7.53 -8.78 9.34
C VAL A 282 7.66 -7.27 9.43
N PRO A 283 8.54 -6.74 10.30
CA PRO A 283 8.93 -5.33 10.31
C PRO A 283 9.35 -4.80 8.93
N LEU A 284 8.87 -3.60 8.58
CA LEU A 284 9.32 -2.84 7.42
C LEU A 284 10.31 -1.73 7.84
N PRO A 285 11.24 -1.31 6.97
CA PRO A 285 11.64 -1.89 5.68
C PRO A 285 12.45 -3.18 5.81
N ARG A 286 12.45 -4.00 4.74
CA ARG A 286 13.21 -5.26 4.67
C ARG A 286 14.51 -5.08 3.94
N LYS A 287 15.54 -5.79 4.40
CA LYS A 287 16.82 -5.91 3.71
C LYS A 287 16.66 -6.71 2.42
N SER A 288 17.57 -6.46 1.48
CA SER A 288 17.65 -7.21 0.22
C SER A 288 18.03 -8.67 0.43
N VAL A 289 17.83 -9.47 -0.62
CA VAL A 289 18.26 -10.87 -0.66
C VAL A 289 19.78 -10.94 -0.46
N PRO A 290 20.29 -11.71 0.53
CA PRO A 290 21.73 -11.87 0.75
C PRO A 290 22.48 -12.39 -0.47
N ASP A 291 23.73 -11.94 -0.66
CA ASP A 291 24.54 -12.29 -1.83
C ASP A 291 24.88 -13.79 -1.93
N LEU A 292 24.75 -14.54 -0.83
CA LEU A 292 24.95 -16.00 -0.82
C LEU A 292 24.01 -16.73 -1.79
N PHE A 293 22.78 -16.25 -1.93
CA PHE A 293 21.76 -16.85 -2.80
C PHE A 293 21.79 -16.30 -4.23
N THR A 294 22.28 -15.08 -4.41
CA THR A 294 22.19 -14.34 -5.68
C THR A 294 23.48 -14.38 -6.49
N SER A 295 24.56 -14.95 -5.92
CA SER A 295 25.88 -15.04 -6.54
C SER A 295 25.88 -15.63 -7.96
N ARG A 296 25.06 -16.67 -8.23
CA ARG A 296 24.97 -17.25 -9.58
C ARG A 296 24.35 -16.29 -10.58
N ILE A 297 23.25 -15.62 -10.21
CA ILE A 297 22.61 -14.61 -11.05
C ILE A 297 23.59 -13.49 -11.34
N ARG A 298 24.24 -12.91 -10.33
CA ARG A 298 25.23 -11.84 -10.56
C ARG A 298 26.34 -12.28 -11.52
N ARG A 299 26.78 -13.54 -11.44
CA ARG A 299 27.79 -14.11 -12.35
C ARG A 299 27.27 -14.25 -13.79
N THR A 300 26.02 -14.65 -14.01
CA THR A 300 25.45 -14.77 -15.36
C THR A 300 25.34 -13.42 -16.06
N PHE A 301 25.03 -12.34 -15.33
CA PHE A 301 25.08 -10.98 -15.87
C PHE A 301 26.51 -10.55 -16.21
N ALA A 302 27.48 -10.85 -15.33
CA ALA A 302 28.88 -10.53 -15.58
C ALA A 302 29.45 -11.27 -16.80
N SER A 303 29.10 -12.55 -16.99
CA SER A 303 29.53 -13.31 -18.17
C SER A 303 28.91 -12.75 -19.45
N ALA A 304 27.60 -12.48 -19.46
CA ALA A 304 26.92 -11.89 -20.62
C ALA A 304 27.51 -10.52 -21.01
N ASN A 305 27.83 -9.67 -20.02
CA ASN A 305 28.46 -8.38 -20.26
C ASN A 305 29.90 -8.50 -20.79
N SER A 306 30.65 -9.51 -20.32
CA SER A 306 32.01 -9.78 -20.82
C SER A 306 32.01 -10.28 -22.26
N GLU A 307 31.04 -11.11 -22.63
CA GLU A 307 30.87 -11.61 -24.01
C GLU A 307 30.45 -10.49 -24.97
N ALA A 308 29.63 -9.55 -24.50
CA ALA A 308 29.20 -8.39 -25.28
C ALA A 308 30.26 -7.27 -25.36
N GLY A 309 31.41 -7.41 -24.70
CA GLY A 309 32.48 -6.40 -24.71
C GLY A 309 32.06 -5.03 -24.17
N THR A 310 31.04 -4.97 -23.31
CA THR A 310 30.47 -3.71 -22.82
C THR A 310 31.31 -3.14 -21.68
N SER A 311 31.55 -1.82 -21.68
CA SER A 311 32.32 -1.17 -20.62
C SER A 311 31.60 -1.18 -19.27
N ALA A 312 32.35 -1.14 -18.17
CA ALA A 312 31.81 -1.15 -16.82
C ALA A 312 30.81 0.01 -16.61
N GLY A 313 29.53 -0.32 -16.36
CA GLY A 313 28.45 0.65 -16.16
C GLY A 313 27.58 0.95 -17.39
N GLN A 314 27.87 0.36 -18.55
CA GLN A 314 27.00 0.44 -19.74
C GLN A 314 26.19 -0.84 -20.00
N GLY A 315 26.52 -1.95 -19.35
CA GLY A 315 25.81 -3.22 -19.46
C GLY A 315 24.67 -3.35 -18.45
N GLY A 316 23.73 -4.25 -18.72
CA GLY A 316 22.64 -4.58 -17.81
C GLY A 316 23.17 -5.20 -16.51
N GLU A 317 22.42 -4.98 -15.43
CA GLU A 317 22.80 -5.37 -14.08
C GLU A 317 21.63 -5.99 -13.32
N ALA A 318 21.96 -6.84 -12.34
CA ALA A 318 21.00 -7.39 -11.38
C ALA A 318 21.13 -6.65 -10.04
N VAL A 319 20.09 -5.88 -9.69
CA VAL A 319 20.00 -5.11 -8.45
C VAL A 319 19.05 -5.80 -7.48
N PHE A 320 19.56 -6.24 -6.34
CA PHE A 320 18.74 -6.78 -5.24
C PHE A 320 18.48 -5.66 -4.24
N THR A 321 17.22 -5.29 -4.05
CA THR A 321 16.82 -4.09 -3.30
C THR A 321 15.99 -4.45 -2.06
N SER A 322 15.70 -3.45 -1.24
CA SER A 322 14.83 -3.54 -0.07
C SER A 322 13.34 -3.62 -0.44
N ASN A 323 12.49 -3.92 0.53
CA ASN A 323 11.05 -3.75 0.40
C ASN A 323 10.52 -2.83 1.53
N PRO A 324 9.97 -1.64 1.24
CA PRO A 324 9.84 -1.01 -0.08
C PRO A 324 11.18 -0.61 -0.71
N SER A 325 11.13 -0.26 -2.00
CA SER A 325 12.24 0.34 -2.75
C SER A 325 11.74 1.49 -3.63
N ARG A 326 12.66 2.36 -4.03
CA ARG A 326 12.37 3.47 -4.96
C ARG A 326 13.33 3.42 -6.13
N ILE A 327 12.79 3.52 -7.33
CA ILE A 327 13.52 3.56 -8.58
C ILE A 327 13.37 4.98 -9.13
N SER A 328 14.50 5.67 -9.27
CA SER A 328 14.57 7.02 -9.82
C SER A 328 15.10 6.96 -11.25
N LEU A 329 14.32 7.44 -12.21
CA LEU A 329 14.74 7.55 -13.60
C LEU A 329 14.80 9.04 -13.99
N PHE A 330 15.94 9.45 -14.56
CA PHE A 330 16.24 10.86 -14.86
C PHE A 330 16.13 11.76 -13.62
N GLY A 331 16.73 11.32 -12.51
CA GLY A 331 16.75 12.06 -11.25
C GLY A 331 15.33 12.29 -10.69
N PRO A 332 14.93 13.54 -10.37
CA PRO A 332 13.64 13.80 -9.75
C PRO A 332 12.42 13.66 -10.69
N SER A 333 12.66 13.47 -12.00
CA SER A 333 11.62 13.49 -13.05
C SER A 333 10.66 12.32 -12.94
N HIS A 334 11.18 11.10 -12.76
CA HIS A 334 10.38 9.89 -12.57
C HIS A 334 10.80 9.18 -11.29
N GLU A 335 9.86 9.07 -10.37
CA GLU A 335 10.01 8.31 -9.13
C GLU A 335 8.97 7.19 -9.12
N ILE A 336 9.47 5.95 -9.04
CA ILE A 336 8.67 4.75 -9.01
C ILE A 336 8.90 4.07 -7.66
N VAL A 337 7.86 3.99 -6.84
CA VAL A 337 7.91 3.24 -5.57
C VAL A 337 7.47 1.82 -5.83
N VAL A 338 8.27 0.82 -5.43
CA VAL A 338 7.89 -0.59 -5.50
C VAL A 338 7.70 -1.12 -4.09
N PHE A 339 6.51 -1.60 -3.80
CA PHE A 339 6.14 -2.13 -2.51
C PHE A 339 5.36 -3.43 -2.66
N ARG A 340 5.87 -4.50 -2.03
CA ARG A 340 5.21 -5.81 -1.96
C ARG A 340 4.63 -6.00 -0.57
N ASP A 341 3.30 -6.00 -0.46
CA ASP A 341 2.58 -6.33 0.77
C ASP A 341 1.12 -6.67 0.44
N ASP A 342 0.52 -7.60 1.18
CA ASP A 342 -0.89 -7.94 1.04
C ASP A 342 -1.75 -6.95 1.86
N ILE A 343 -1.65 -5.67 1.48
CA ILE A 343 -2.32 -4.55 2.13
C ILE A 343 -3.82 -4.75 2.11
N SER A 344 -4.38 -5.24 1.00
CA SER A 344 -5.84 -5.30 0.84
C SER A 344 -6.48 -6.27 1.81
N ALA A 345 -5.94 -7.47 1.95
CA ALA A 345 -6.40 -8.40 2.97
C ALA A 345 -6.22 -7.84 4.39
N ARG A 346 -5.15 -7.10 4.65
CA ARG A 346 -4.91 -6.47 5.95
C ARG A 346 -5.96 -5.39 6.25
N LEU A 347 -6.20 -4.48 5.30
CA LEU A 347 -7.20 -3.43 5.40
C LEU A 347 -8.61 -4.02 5.57
N ARG A 348 -8.99 -5.08 4.81
CA ARG A 348 -10.29 -5.75 4.98
C ARG A 348 -10.48 -6.34 6.38
N ARG A 349 -9.42 -6.89 6.99
CA ARG A 349 -9.48 -7.48 8.34
C ARG A 349 -9.55 -6.43 9.44
N SER A 350 -8.92 -5.27 9.26
CA SER A 350 -8.87 -4.19 10.25
C SER A 350 -9.82 -3.02 9.97
N ALA A 351 -10.66 -3.12 8.93
CA ALA A 351 -11.59 -2.07 8.55
C ALA A 351 -12.66 -1.85 9.62
N VAL A 352 -12.85 -0.58 9.99
CA VAL A 352 -13.97 -0.12 10.79
C VAL A 352 -15.22 -0.12 9.90
N ARG A 353 -16.28 -0.80 10.33
CA ARG A 353 -17.56 -0.80 9.62
C ARG A 353 -18.33 0.47 9.99
N LEU A 354 -18.61 1.29 8.98
CA LEU A 354 -19.43 2.49 9.11
C LEU A 354 -20.83 2.21 8.57
N LYS A 355 -21.80 3.04 8.96
CA LYS A 355 -23.14 2.96 8.35
C LYS A 355 -23.02 3.42 6.89
N SER A 356 -23.35 2.52 5.98
CA SER A 356 -23.49 2.86 4.56
C SER A 356 -24.86 3.53 4.35
N THR A 357 -24.90 4.56 3.51
CA THR A 357 -26.13 5.22 3.04
C THR A 357 -26.94 4.34 2.07
N ALA A 358 -26.43 3.14 1.73
CA ALA A 358 -27.21 2.14 1.03
C ALA A 358 -28.40 1.74 1.90
N ARG A 359 -29.61 2.03 1.40
CA ARG A 359 -30.87 1.57 2.02
C ARG A 359 -30.75 0.07 2.32
N PRO A 360 -31.15 -0.40 3.50
CA PRO A 360 -31.39 -1.82 3.66
C PRO A 360 -32.45 -2.20 2.62
N GLN A 361 -32.06 -3.01 1.63
CA GLN A 361 -33.03 -3.85 0.97
C GLN A 361 -33.48 -4.79 2.08
N GLU A 362 -34.72 -4.60 2.51
CA GLU A 362 -35.44 -5.51 3.40
C GLU A 362 -35.40 -6.91 2.77
N ASP A 363 -34.46 -7.75 3.23
CA ASP A 363 -34.64 -9.19 3.22
C ASP A 363 -35.71 -9.52 4.28
N GLU A 364 -36.96 -9.09 4.04
CA GLU A 364 -38.12 -9.73 4.65
C GLU A 364 -38.31 -11.05 3.92
N ASN A 365 -37.61 -12.11 4.39
CA ASN A 365 -38.05 -13.50 4.28
C ASN A 365 -36.99 -14.45 4.88
N GLU A 366 -36.73 -14.37 6.20
CA GLU A 366 -36.13 -15.52 6.89
C GLU A 366 -36.37 -15.55 8.42
N GLU A 367 -37.60 -15.27 8.88
CA GLU A 367 -38.03 -15.65 10.23
C GLU A 367 -39.47 -16.21 10.20
N ASN A 368 -39.59 -17.45 9.72
CA ASN A 368 -40.61 -18.41 10.17
C ASN A 368 -40.38 -19.77 9.49
N ARG A 369 -39.44 -20.57 10.02
CA ARG A 369 -39.49 -22.03 9.88
C ARG A 369 -39.53 -22.65 11.27
N PRO A 370 -40.63 -23.29 11.67
CA PRO A 370 -40.62 -24.14 12.85
C PRO A 370 -39.84 -25.44 12.56
N PRO A 371 -39.26 -26.09 13.58
CA PRO A 371 -38.43 -27.28 13.39
C PRO A 371 -39.33 -28.51 13.17
N THR A 372 -39.16 -29.22 12.06
CA THR A 372 -39.83 -30.52 11.84
C THR A 372 -38.96 -31.66 12.36
N ILE A 373 -39.48 -32.38 13.34
CA ILE A 373 -39.08 -33.73 13.75
C ILE A 373 -39.85 -34.74 12.88
N GLU A 374 -39.22 -35.89 12.67
CA GLU A 374 -39.52 -37.01 11.77
C GLU A 374 -40.91 -37.67 11.90
N ASP A 375 -41.22 -38.39 10.81
CA ASP A 375 -42.06 -39.59 10.69
C ASP A 375 -43.61 -39.49 10.63
N ASP A 376 -44.11 -39.84 9.43
CA ASP A 376 -44.92 -41.04 9.16
C ASP A 376 -46.35 -40.89 8.59
N VAL A 377 -46.63 -41.77 7.61
CA VAL A 377 -47.93 -42.34 7.15
C VAL A 377 -48.90 -41.54 6.23
N ALA A 378 -48.83 -41.92 4.94
CA ALA A 378 -49.91 -42.38 4.04
C ALA A 378 -51.11 -41.49 3.57
N MET A 379 -51.24 -41.50 2.23
CA MET A 379 -52.42 -41.85 1.42
C MET A 379 -53.44 -40.80 0.95
N SER A 380 -53.66 -40.87 -0.37
CA SER A 380 -54.86 -40.56 -1.18
C SER A 380 -55.17 -39.08 -1.40
N GLY A 381 -55.44 -38.54 -2.60
CA GLY A 381 -55.88 -39.10 -3.88
C GLY A 381 -57.13 -38.33 -4.35
N ALA A 382 -57.14 -37.87 -5.61
CA ALA A 382 -58.26 -37.30 -6.40
C ALA A 382 -58.78 -35.88 -6.01
N ILE A 383 -59.18 -34.94 -6.87
CA ILE A 383 -59.43 -34.75 -8.33
C ILE A 383 -59.55 -33.21 -8.56
N PRO A 384 -59.38 -32.69 -9.79
CA PRO A 384 -59.29 -31.25 -10.09
C PRO A 384 -60.66 -30.61 -10.39
N ASP A 385 -60.79 -29.29 -10.25
CA ASP A 385 -61.76 -28.53 -11.04
C ASP A 385 -61.38 -27.06 -11.27
N ASN A 386 -61.72 -26.62 -12.47
CA ASN A 386 -61.47 -25.33 -13.10
C ASN A 386 -62.40 -24.23 -12.58
N GLY A 387 -61.97 -22.97 -12.75
CA GLY A 387 -62.83 -21.80 -12.65
C GLY A 387 -62.12 -20.52 -13.08
N GLU A 388 -62.19 -20.22 -14.37
CA GLU A 388 -61.84 -18.92 -14.96
C GLU A 388 -62.80 -17.83 -14.44
N ALA A 389 -62.27 -16.64 -14.11
CA ALA A 389 -63.00 -15.36 -14.22
C ALA A 389 -62.04 -14.15 -14.13
N ASP A 390 -62.00 -13.42 -15.24
CA ASP A 390 -61.95 -11.96 -15.42
C ASP A 390 -60.84 -11.08 -14.82
N ASP A 391 -59.98 -10.67 -15.76
CA ASP A 391 -59.41 -9.33 -16.00
C ASP A 391 -59.82 -8.18 -15.07
N MET A 392 -58.81 -7.53 -14.48
CA MET A 392 -58.71 -6.06 -14.50
C MET A 392 -57.23 -5.62 -14.56
N GLU A 393 -56.86 -5.17 -15.74
CA GLU A 393 -55.61 -4.51 -16.10
C GLU A 393 -55.54 -3.11 -15.44
N ILE A 394 -54.53 -2.88 -14.60
CA ILE A 394 -54.19 -1.53 -14.10
C ILE A 394 -52.79 -1.20 -14.58
N ASP A 395 -52.73 -0.27 -15.55
CA ASP A 395 -51.53 0.38 -16.08
C ASP A 395 -50.57 0.82 -14.95
N ARG A 396 -49.44 0.12 -14.83
CA ARG A 396 -48.27 0.62 -14.10
C ARG A 396 -47.37 1.35 -15.09
N PRO A 397 -47.01 2.63 -14.86
CA PRO A 397 -46.19 3.37 -15.79
C PRO A 397 -44.79 2.74 -15.86
N GLU A 398 -44.38 2.40 -17.08
CA GLU A 398 -43.05 1.91 -17.41
C GLU A 398 -41.97 2.84 -16.86
N LYS A 399 -41.31 2.43 -15.77
CA LYS A 399 -40.02 2.99 -15.38
C LYS A 399 -38.99 2.48 -16.38
N LYS A 400 -38.65 3.33 -17.36
CA LYS A 400 -37.41 3.23 -18.13
C LYS A 400 -36.25 2.94 -17.16
N PRO A 401 -35.46 1.87 -17.35
CA PRO A 401 -34.27 1.67 -16.53
C PRO A 401 -33.27 2.77 -16.86
N THR A 402 -33.15 3.75 -15.97
CA THR A 402 -32.00 4.64 -15.89
C THR A 402 -30.78 3.75 -15.63
N ALA A 403 -29.96 3.58 -16.66
CA ALA A 403 -28.67 2.91 -16.59
C ALA A 403 -27.75 3.68 -15.62
N ILE A 404 -27.77 3.29 -14.35
CA ILE A 404 -26.63 3.50 -13.46
C ILE A 404 -25.60 2.49 -13.94
N SER A 405 -24.54 2.97 -14.60
CA SER A 405 -23.39 2.14 -14.94
C SER A 405 -22.77 1.62 -13.63
N GLU A 406 -23.20 0.46 -13.16
CA GLU A 406 -22.59 -0.23 -12.02
C GLU A 406 -21.13 -0.51 -12.35
N VAL A 407 -20.23 0.31 -11.80
CA VAL A 407 -18.78 0.11 -11.96
C VAL A 407 -18.45 -1.28 -11.40
N PRO A 408 -17.69 -2.13 -12.13
CA PRO A 408 -17.35 -3.46 -11.64
C PRO A 408 -16.75 -3.43 -10.24
N TYR A 409 -17.16 -4.36 -9.38
CA TYR A 409 -16.70 -4.46 -7.98
C TYR A 409 -15.17 -4.42 -7.86
N ASP A 410 -14.46 -5.10 -8.76
CA ASP A 410 -12.99 -5.12 -8.79
C ASP A 410 -12.40 -3.71 -8.97
N VAL A 411 -12.98 -2.92 -9.87
CA VAL A 411 -12.53 -1.54 -10.14
C VAL A 411 -12.84 -0.64 -8.96
N GLN A 412 -14.00 -0.83 -8.31
CA GLN A 412 -14.35 -0.08 -7.09
C GLN A 412 -13.39 -0.40 -5.95
N ALA A 413 -13.10 -1.69 -5.71
CA ALA A 413 -12.15 -2.14 -4.69
C ALA A 413 -10.74 -1.59 -4.94
N SER A 414 -10.27 -1.59 -6.19
CA SER A 414 -8.98 -1.01 -6.57
C SER A 414 -8.94 0.51 -6.36
N ARG A 415 -10.00 1.24 -6.74
CA ARG A 415 -10.09 2.69 -6.50
C ARG A 415 -10.06 3.01 -5.01
N LYS A 416 -10.78 2.23 -4.21
CA LYS A 416 -10.84 2.36 -2.75
C LYS A 416 -9.47 2.14 -2.09
N LEU A 417 -8.75 1.11 -2.52
CA LEU A 417 -7.39 0.82 -2.07
C LEU A 417 -6.41 1.95 -2.40
N VAL A 418 -6.39 2.38 -3.67
CA VAL A 418 -5.48 3.43 -4.16
C VAL A 418 -5.72 4.74 -3.43
N LYS A 419 -6.99 5.15 -3.32
CA LYS A 419 -7.38 6.35 -2.60
C LYS A 419 -6.91 6.29 -1.14
N THR A 420 -7.21 5.18 -0.46
CA THR A 420 -6.83 4.96 0.95
C THR A 420 -5.33 5.13 1.18
N LEU A 421 -4.50 4.55 0.31
CA LEU A 421 -3.06 4.54 0.49
C LEU A 421 -2.42 5.90 0.19
N LEU A 422 -2.88 6.57 -0.88
CA LEU A 422 -2.33 7.86 -1.32
C LEU A 422 -2.79 9.01 -0.42
N ASP A 423 -4.06 9.02 0.02
CA ASP A 423 -4.59 10.02 0.97
C ASP A 423 -3.88 9.93 2.33
N GLN A 424 -3.52 8.72 2.80
CA GLN A 424 -2.71 8.57 4.02
C GLN A 424 -1.24 8.97 3.84
N GLY A 425 -0.71 8.96 2.60
CA GLY A 425 0.68 9.32 2.32
C GLY A 425 1.71 8.42 3.02
N TYR A 426 1.33 7.21 3.43
CA TYR A 426 2.17 6.27 4.17
C TYR A 426 1.90 4.84 3.75
N LEU A 427 2.96 4.06 3.46
CA LEU A 427 2.85 2.70 2.92
C LEU A 427 2.24 1.68 3.90
N ALA A 428 2.39 1.90 5.22
CA ALA A 428 1.92 0.98 6.25
C ALA A 428 1.03 1.72 7.29
N PRO A 429 -0.18 2.18 6.91
CA PRO A 429 -1.04 2.99 7.77
C PRO A 429 -1.79 2.12 8.80
N PHE A 430 -1.04 1.33 9.57
CA PHE A 430 -1.54 0.38 10.55
C PHE A 430 -0.85 0.58 11.89
N ARG A 431 -1.49 0.12 12.97
CA ARG A 431 -0.81 -0.03 14.27
C ARG A 431 0.36 -0.99 14.17
N GLN A 432 1.39 -0.73 14.98
CA GLN A 432 2.60 -1.55 15.09
C GLN A 432 2.31 -3.02 15.44
N SER A 433 1.19 -3.30 16.12
CA SER A 433 0.73 -4.67 16.42
C SER A 433 0.28 -5.45 15.18
N ILE A 434 -0.22 -4.77 14.15
CA ILE A 434 -0.71 -5.39 12.90
C ILE A 434 0.40 -5.39 11.85
N ARG A 435 1.14 -4.28 11.75
CA ARG A 435 2.29 -4.15 10.86
C ARG A 435 3.41 -3.42 11.60
N PRO A 436 4.41 -4.15 12.11
CA PRO A 436 5.54 -3.52 12.77
C PRO A 436 6.39 -2.77 11.74
N VAL A 437 7.00 -1.66 12.19
CA VAL A 437 7.90 -0.81 11.42
C VAL A 437 9.12 -0.51 12.29
N HIS A 438 10.31 -0.59 11.70
CA HIS A 438 11.53 -0.13 12.34
C HIS A 438 11.47 1.38 12.56
N TRP A 439 11.56 1.81 13.83
CA TRP A 439 11.43 3.23 14.20
C TRP A 439 12.41 4.14 13.45
N ASP A 440 13.65 3.70 13.29
CA ASP A 440 14.70 4.46 12.58
C ASP A 440 14.39 4.68 11.09
N TYR A 441 13.59 3.79 10.49
CA TYR A 441 13.30 3.78 9.05
C TYR A 441 11.83 4.12 8.74
N ALA A 442 11.10 4.66 9.71
CA ALA A 442 9.72 5.09 9.50
C ALA A 442 9.62 6.11 8.36
N SER A 443 10.64 6.97 8.20
CA SER A 443 10.67 7.99 7.15
C SER A 443 10.69 7.43 5.72
N ALA A 444 11.31 6.26 5.52
CA ALA A 444 11.44 5.63 4.20
C ALA A 444 10.07 5.19 3.62
N LEU A 445 9.09 4.95 4.49
CA LEU A 445 7.74 4.50 4.15
C LEU A 445 6.78 5.64 3.78
N HIS A 446 7.19 6.91 3.94
CA HIS A 446 6.36 8.05 3.54
C HIS A 446 6.28 8.21 2.02
N LEU A 447 5.08 8.38 1.50
CA LEU A 447 4.81 8.69 0.09
C LEU A 447 4.83 10.20 -0.18
N TYR A 448 5.61 10.96 0.59
CA TYR A 448 5.72 12.40 0.47
C TYR A 448 7.13 12.79 -0.03
N PRO A 449 7.26 13.52 -1.16
CA PRO A 449 6.20 13.92 -2.11
C PRO A 449 5.59 12.71 -2.84
N LEU A 450 4.35 12.86 -3.36
CA LEU A 450 3.69 11.78 -4.10
C LEU A 450 4.56 11.29 -5.26
N PRO A 451 4.78 9.97 -5.45
CA PRO A 451 5.59 9.45 -6.53
C PRO A 451 4.90 9.60 -7.89
N THR A 452 5.66 9.56 -8.99
CA THR A 452 5.07 9.55 -10.34
C THR A 452 4.32 8.25 -10.63
N SER A 453 4.83 7.15 -10.11
CA SER A 453 4.15 5.86 -10.20
C SER A 453 4.43 5.01 -8.98
N MET A 454 3.51 4.12 -8.68
CA MET A 454 3.62 3.21 -7.57
C MET A 454 3.24 1.81 -8.02
N VAL A 455 4.15 0.88 -7.81
CA VAL A 455 3.92 -0.55 -8.00
C VAL A 455 3.56 -1.14 -6.65
N LEU A 456 2.27 -1.40 -6.45
CA LEU A 456 1.76 -2.09 -5.28
C LEU A 456 1.51 -3.55 -5.66
N VAL A 457 2.37 -4.45 -5.22
CA VAL A 457 2.17 -5.88 -5.48
C VAL A 457 1.39 -6.50 -4.34
N ASP A 458 0.12 -6.79 -4.62
CA ASP A 458 -0.84 -7.36 -3.68
C ASP A 458 -1.58 -8.52 -4.35
N THR A 459 -1.42 -9.73 -3.81
CA THR A 459 -2.09 -10.93 -4.35
C THR A 459 -3.56 -11.02 -3.99
N THR A 460 -3.98 -10.25 -2.98
CA THR A 460 -5.34 -10.26 -2.42
C THR A 460 -6.24 -9.18 -3.05
N ALA A 461 -5.69 -8.41 -3.97
CA ALA A 461 -6.41 -7.49 -4.85
C ALA A 461 -6.36 -8.00 -6.29
N PRO A 462 -7.41 -7.74 -7.10
CA PRO A 462 -7.33 -7.98 -8.54
C PRO A 462 -6.21 -7.15 -9.16
N PRO A 463 -5.69 -7.52 -10.34
CA PRO A 463 -4.73 -6.68 -11.05
C PRO A 463 -5.41 -5.39 -11.52
N PHE A 464 -4.74 -4.26 -11.39
CA PHE A 464 -5.28 -2.98 -11.86
C PHE A 464 -4.18 -2.00 -12.23
N CYS A 465 -4.53 -1.02 -13.07
CA CYS A 465 -3.73 0.15 -13.35
C CYS A 465 -4.65 1.37 -13.24
N LEU A 466 -4.40 2.26 -12.27
CA LEU A 466 -5.26 3.41 -11.98
C LEU A 466 -4.40 4.64 -11.75
N THR A 467 -4.86 5.80 -12.20
CA THR A 467 -4.21 7.08 -11.93
C THR A 467 -5.05 7.87 -10.94
N TYR A 468 -4.43 8.32 -9.85
CA TYR A 468 -5.06 9.17 -8.83
C TYR A 468 -4.15 10.33 -8.50
N GLU A 469 -4.67 11.56 -8.59
CA GLU A 469 -3.95 12.81 -8.28
C GLU A 469 -2.58 12.99 -8.96
N GLY A 470 -2.40 12.36 -10.14
CA GLY A 470 -1.17 12.38 -10.93
C GLY A 470 -0.16 11.27 -10.62
N CYS A 471 -0.44 10.42 -9.63
CA CYS A 471 0.31 9.19 -9.36
C CYS A 471 -0.34 8.01 -10.10
N HIS A 472 0.45 7.25 -10.87
CA HIS A 472 -0.02 6.04 -11.53
C HIS A 472 0.25 4.81 -10.66
N VAL A 473 -0.80 4.20 -10.09
CA VAL A 473 -0.71 3.00 -9.24
C VAL A 473 -1.04 1.75 -10.04
N MET A 474 -0.19 0.75 -9.92
CA MET A 474 -0.30 -0.51 -10.65
C MET A 474 -0.13 -1.71 -9.72
N ASN A 475 -1.00 -2.71 -9.88
CA ASN A 475 -0.90 -4.00 -9.21
C ASN A 475 -0.85 -5.12 -10.25
N PRO A 476 0.30 -5.80 -10.43
CA PRO A 476 0.40 -6.95 -11.32
C PRO A 476 -0.33 -8.20 -10.79
N GLY A 477 -0.61 -8.29 -9.48
CA GLY A 477 -1.09 -9.51 -8.84
C GLY A 477 -0.03 -10.61 -8.84
N SER A 478 -0.44 -11.89 -8.76
CA SER A 478 0.49 -13.01 -8.99
C SER A 478 0.73 -13.26 -10.48
N VAL A 479 1.95 -13.63 -10.85
CA VAL A 479 2.30 -14.03 -12.22
C VAL A 479 1.44 -15.19 -12.69
N LEU A 480 1.14 -16.15 -11.80
CA LEU A 480 0.27 -17.27 -12.13
C LEU A 480 -1.18 -16.91 -11.82
N ILE A 481 -2.06 -17.04 -12.82
CA ILE A 481 -3.48 -16.80 -12.62
C ILE A 481 -4.11 -18.00 -11.91
N THR A 482 -4.66 -17.76 -10.73
CA THR A 482 -5.44 -18.77 -9.99
C THR A 482 -6.67 -19.18 -10.82
N GLY A 483 -6.79 -20.48 -11.11
CA GLY A 483 -7.91 -21.05 -11.86
C GLY A 483 -7.71 -21.19 -13.38
N ARG A 484 -6.69 -20.57 -14.00
CA ARG A 484 -6.33 -20.81 -15.41
C ARG A 484 -5.01 -21.57 -15.51
N LYS A 485 -5.04 -22.75 -16.13
CA LYS A 485 -3.83 -23.53 -16.38
C LYS A 485 -3.01 -22.80 -17.46
N SER A 486 -1.73 -22.55 -17.19
CA SER A 486 -0.75 -22.03 -18.15
C SER A 486 -0.95 -20.61 -18.66
N VAL A 487 -1.49 -19.69 -17.85
CA VAL A 487 -1.54 -18.27 -18.19
C VAL A 487 -0.69 -17.46 -17.22
N GLY A 488 0.30 -16.75 -17.76
CA GLY A 488 1.17 -15.84 -17.04
C GLY A 488 0.71 -14.39 -17.22
N ARG A 489 0.67 -13.62 -16.14
CA ARG A 489 0.28 -12.20 -16.14
C ARG A 489 1.44 -11.32 -15.68
N TRP A 490 1.58 -10.16 -16.30
CA TRP A 490 2.51 -9.11 -15.87
C TRP A 490 2.00 -7.73 -16.28
N ILE A 491 2.68 -6.67 -15.84
CA ILE A 491 2.39 -5.30 -16.25
C ILE A 491 3.53 -4.76 -17.09
N GLU A 492 3.17 -4.15 -18.21
CA GLU A 492 4.06 -3.37 -19.07
C GLU A 492 3.79 -1.89 -18.79
N TYR A 493 4.74 -1.22 -18.13
CA TYR A 493 4.67 0.19 -17.81
C TYR A 493 5.49 1.02 -18.79
N GLU A 494 4.82 1.91 -19.54
CA GLU A 494 5.48 2.93 -20.33
C GLU A 494 5.77 4.15 -19.44
N ILE A 495 7.04 4.49 -19.29
CA ILE A 495 7.52 5.52 -18.36
C ILE A 495 6.83 6.86 -18.67
N GLY A 496 6.18 7.45 -17.65
CA GLY A 496 5.47 8.72 -17.75
C GLY A 496 4.07 8.64 -18.37
N ARG A 497 3.57 7.44 -18.67
CA ARG A 497 2.22 7.23 -19.21
C ARG A 497 1.40 6.30 -18.31
N VAL A 498 1.02 5.14 -18.84
CA VAL A 498 0.05 4.22 -18.23
C VAL A 498 0.58 2.81 -18.37
N GLY A 499 0.47 2.03 -17.29
CA GLY A 499 0.73 0.60 -17.28
C GLY A 499 -0.40 -0.18 -17.92
N ARG A 500 -0.07 -1.22 -18.68
CA ARG A 500 -1.04 -2.16 -19.25
C ARG A 500 -0.79 -3.55 -18.72
N VAL A 501 -1.87 -4.21 -18.27
CA VAL A 501 -1.82 -5.62 -17.91
C VAL A 501 -1.70 -6.45 -19.18
N ARG A 502 -0.74 -7.37 -19.21
CA ARG A 502 -0.50 -8.32 -20.29
C ARG A 502 -0.66 -9.74 -19.77
N GLU A 503 -1.12 -10.62 -20.65
CA GLU A 503 -1.26 -12.04 -20.38
C GLU A 503 -0.62 -12.84 -21.51
N CYS A 504 0.02 -13.96 -21.17
CA CYS A 504 0.60 -14.89 -22.12
C CYS A 504 0.23 -16.32 -21.75
N VAL A 505 -0.05 -17.14 -22.75
CA VAL A 505 -0.23 -18.57 -22.60
C VAL A 505 1.12 -19.26 -22.85
N PHE A 506 1.55 -20.14 -21.94
CA PHE A 506 2.87 -20.76 -21.96
C PHE A 506 2.86 -22.29 -21.97
#